data_AF-A0A4Q1JLH6-F1
#
_entry.id   AF-A0A4Q1JLH6-F1
#
_cell.length_a   1.000
_cell.length_b   1.000
_cell.length_c   1.000
_cell.angle_alpha   90.00
_cell.angle_beta   90.00
_cell.angle_gamma   90.00
#
_symmetry.space_group_name_H-M   'P 1'
#
loop_
_entity.id
_entity.type
_entity.pdbx_description
1 polymer ?
#
loop_
_entity_poly.entity_id
_entity_poly.type
_entity_poly.pdbx_seq_one_letter_code
_entity_poly.pdbx_strand_id
1 'polypeptide(L)'
;MSTFFKFRQEELPVVGEILLQMFTRDRSAFEDFSAEYNDEFLSEVGNQIKKVNDLTQAPSLSAEIKRITADLYECVDGIIPKLDLIAAYAQRANKALNIKASDIGVKQAKKEIKRRNIEGYCLKVKVVEQNIANNLEALKAKGYKESLGTKLADMSQQAYDLNLLQEEKIREKKELVLNNHIEFDKLWNLLSDLSKTGKLLMKADKQKSEDYMFTHIIKLVRKPKAPVVIKTKPVPVIEDVKEEAVAEETVS
;
A
#
# COMPACT_ATOMS: atom_id res chain seq x y z
N MET A 1 17.93 6.96 1.73
CA MET A 1 17.59 5.64 1.16
C MET A 1 18.85 5.03 0.65
N SER A 2 19.18 3.83 1.13
CA SER A 2 20.37 3.11 0.69
C SER A 2 20.18 2.69 -0.76
N THR A 3 21.16 3.01 -1.61
CA THR A 3 21.19 2.43 -2.95
C THR A 3 21.70 1.01 -2.82
N PHE A 4 20.83 0.04 -3.02
CA PHE A 4 21.26 -1.31 -3.33
C PHE A 4 22.15 -1.23 -4.57
N PHE A 5 23.10 -2.15 -4.73
CA PHE A 5 23.68 -2.36 -6.07
C PHE A 5 22.54 -2.54 -7.07
N LYS A 6 22.80 -2.46 -8.39
CA LYS A 6 21.84 -2.43 -9.52
C LYS A 6 20.59 -3.37 -9.47
N PHE A 7 20.45 -4.25 -8.48
CA PHE A 7 19.24 -4.93 -8.04
C PHE A 7 18.05 -4.01 -7.78
N ARG A 8 16.86 -4.58 -8.01
CA ARG A 8 15.57 -4.03 -7.61
C ARG A 8 15.20 -4.59 -6.23
N GLN A 9 14.33 -3.91 -5.48
CA GLN A 9 13.95 -4.35 -4.13
C GLN A 9 13.36 -5.77 -4.14
N GLU A 10 12.52 -6.08 -5.13
CA GLU A 10 11.91 -7.40 -5.29
C GLU A 10 12.92 -8.51 -5.63
N GLU A 11 14.14 -8.16 -6.04
CA GLU A 11 15.20 -9.13 -6.34
C GLU A 11 16.00 -9.53 -5.09
N LEU A 12 16.00 -8.71 -4.03
CA LEU A 12 16.86 -8.90 -2.86
C LEU A 12 16.63 -10.22 -2.11
N PRO A 13 15.40 -10.72 -1.91
CA PRO A 13 15.21 -12.04 -1.30
C PRO A 13 15.87 -13.17 -2.10
N VAL A 14 15.75 -13.13 -3.44
CA VAL A 14 16.36 -14.13 -4.33
C VAL A 14 17.88 -14.03 -4.32
N VAL A 15 18.42 -12.81 -4.33
CA VAL A 15 19.86 -12.57 -4.16
C VAL A 15 20.34 -13.15 -2.83
N GLY A 16 19.55 -12.97 -1.76
CA GLY A 16 19.85 -13.50 -0.44
C GLY A 16 19.90 -15.01 -0.40
N GLU A 17 18.92 -15.69 -0.97
CA GLU A 17 18.90 -17.16 -1.07
C GLU A 17 20.12 -17.70 -1.83
N ILE A 18 20.50 -17.06 -2.94
CA ILE A 18 21.67 -17.46 -3.73
C ILE A 18 22.96 -17.31 -2.89
N LEU A 19 23.13 -16.17 -2.21
CA LEU A 19 24.29 -15.93 -1.37
C LEU A 19 24.34 -16.86 -0.16
N LEU A 20 23.19 -17.17 0.44
CA LEU A 20 23.09 -18.10 1.56
C LEU A 20 23.47 -19.51 1.13
N GLN A 21 23.06 -19.96 -0.06
CA GLN A 21 23.49 -21.25 -0.62
C GLN A 21 25.00 -21.32 -0.84
N MET A 22 25.61 -20.25 -1.37
CA MET A 22 27.06 -20.16 -1.55
C MET A 22 27.78 -20.17 -0.20
N PHE A 23 27.30 -19.38 0.76
CA PHE A 23 27.83 -19.36 2.13
C PHE A 23 27.79 -20.73 2.79
N THR A 24 26.66 -21.46 2.70
CA THR A 24 26.55 -22.83 3.23
C THR A 24 27.51 -23.80 2.54
N ARG A 25 27.70 -23.68 1.22
CA ARG A 25 28.67 -24.49 0.46
C ARG A 25 30.10 -24.27 0.95
N ASP A 26 30.46 -23.02 1.20
CA ASP A 26 31.83 -22.60 1.52
C ASP A 26 32.02 -22.30 3.01
N ARG A 27 31.15 -22.86 3.85
CA ARG A 27 30.99 -22.52 5.27
C ARG A 27 32.29 -22.61 6.08
N SER A 28 33.08 -23.66 5.87
CA SER A 28 34.32 -23.87 6.61
C SER A 28 35.31 -22.71 6.45
N ALA A 29 35.42 -22.15 5.25
CA ALA A 29 36.32 -21.03 4.99
C ALA A 29 35.88 -19.74 5.69
N PHE A 30 34.57 -19.55 5.89
CA PHE A 30 34.03 -18.42 6.64
C PHE A 30 34.23 -18.58 8.14
N GLU A 31 33.99 -19.78 8.69
CA GLU A 31 34.24 -20.08 10.11
C GLU A 31 35.72 -19.97 10.48
N ASP A 32 36.62 -20.41 9.59
CA ASP A 32 38.07 -20.26 9.77
C ASP A 32 38.51 -18.78 9.76
N PHE A 33 37.77 -17.91 9.06
CA PHE A 33 38.07 -16.49 8.99
C PHE A 33 37.53 -15.71 10.20
N SER A 34 36.30 -16.00 10.64
CA SER A 34 35.69 -15.40 11.82
C SER A 34 34.63 -16.31 12.44
N ALA A 35 34.66 -16.42 13.77
CA ALA A 35 33.68 -17.17 14.55
C ALA A 35 32.26 -16.56 14.50
N GLU A 36 32.10 -15.33 13.98
CA GLU A 36 30.80 -14.69 13.77
C GLU A 36 29.99 -15.38 12.66
N TYR A 37 30.65 -16.03 11.70
CA TYR A 37 29.98 -16.77 10.62
C TYR A 37 29.53 -18.15 11.08
N ASN A 38 28.74 -18.19 12.16
CA ASN A 38 28.23 -19.41 12.80
C ASN A 38 26.75 -19.69 12.41
N ASP A 39 26.14 -20.69 13.03
CA ASP A 39 24.76 -21.11 12.72
C ASP A 39 23.71 -20.04 13.09
N GLU A 40 24.04 -19.17 14.05
CA GLU A 40 23.21 -18.01 14.40
C GLU A 40 23.19 -17.01 13.25
N PHE A 41 24.34 -16.71 12.65
CA PHE A 41 24.41 -15.84 11.47
C PHE A 41 23.64 -16.43 10.28
N LEU A 42 23.76 -17.74 10.03
CA LEU A 42 22.99 -18.42 8.98
C LEU A 42 21.48 -18.25 9.21
N SER A 43 21.05 -18.44 10.46
CA SER A 43 19.65 -18.28 10.87
C SER A 43 19.20 -16.82 10.76
N GLU A 44 20.04 -15.86 11.12
CA GLU A 44 19.77 -14.42 11.00
C GLU A 44 19.50 -14.04 9.55
N VAL A 45 20.40 -14.41 8.63
CA VAL A 45 20.24 -14.12 7.20
C VAL A 45 18.98 -14.78 6.65
N GLY A 46 18.75 -16.07 6.95
CA GLY A 46 17.55 -16.79 6.50
C GLY A 46 16.25 -16.19 7.03
N ASN A 47 16.22 -15.78 8.30
CA ASN A 47 15.06 -15.13 8.90
C ASN A 47 14.82 -13.75 8.29
N GLN A 48 15.89 -12.98 8.02
CA GLN A 48 15.77 -11.67 7.40
C GLN A 48 15.26 -11.77 5.95
N ILE A 49 15.70 -12.77 5.18
CA ILE A 49 15.17 -13.05 3.85
C ILE A 49 13.66 -13.32 3.91
N LYS A 50 13.23 -14.24 4.78
CA LYS A 50 11.80 -14.56 4.97
C LYS A 50 11.00 -13.32 5.36
N LYS A 51 11.49 -12.58 6.36
CA LYS A 51 10.86 -11.35 6.83
C LYS A 51 10.63 -10.35 5.70
N VAL A 52 11.64 -10.12 4.86
CA VAL A 52 11.53 -9.21 3.70
C VAL A 52 10.54 -9.75 2.65
N ASN A 53 10.50 -11.07 2.44
CA ASN A 53 9.58 -11.71 1.50
C ASN A 53 8.12 -11.61 1.96
N ASP A 54 7.90 -11.64 3.27
CA ASP A 54 6.58 -11.56 3.91
C ASP A 54 6.10 -10.12 4.16
N LEU A 55 6.89 -9.10 3.82
CA LEU A 55 6.50 -7.70 4.03
C LEU A 55 5.24 -7.38 3.21
N THR A 56 4.17 -7.04 3.93
CA THR A 56 2.92 -6.58 3.35
C THR A 56 3.16 -5.32 2.51
N GLN A 57 2.62 -5.34 1.29
CA GLN A 57 2.72 -4.21 0.38
C GLN A 57 1.67 -3.14 0.71
N ALA A 58 2.01 -1.88 0.50
CA ALA A 58 1.14 -0.71 0.69
C ALA A 58 -0.08 -0.50 -0.27
N PRO A 59 -0.40 -1.36 -1.27
CA PRO A 59 -1.57 -1.17 -2.12
C PRO A 59 -2.93 -1.14 -1.40
N SER A 60 -3.12 -1.92 -0.33
CA SER A 60 -4.38 -1.92 0.45
C SER A 60 -4.64 -0.56 1.09
N LEU A 61 -3.66 -0.01 1.81
CA LEU A 61 -3.73 1.34 2.39
C LEU A 61 -3.92 2.42 1.31
N SER A 62 -3.30 2.24 0.14
CA SER A 62 -3.48 3.17 -0.98
C SER A 62 -4.90 3.14 -1.54
N ALA A 63 -5.54 1.96 -1.57
CA ALA A 63 -6.95 1.83 -1.96
C ALA A 63 -7.89 2.42 -0.91
N GLU A 64 -7.61 2.20 0.38
CA GLU A 64 -8.36 2.81 1.49
C GLU A 64 -8.31 4.33 1.45
N ILE A 65 -7.12 4.91 1.30
CA ILE A 65 -6.95 6.38 1.20
C ILE A 65 -7.76 6.92 0.01
N LYS A 66 -7.72 6.26 -1.15
CA LYS A 66 -8.50 6.69 -2.33
C LYS A 66 -10.00 6.67 -2.05
N ARG A 67 -10.50 5.64 -1.38
CA ARG A 67 -11.91 5.54 -0.98
C ARG A 67 -12.30 6.66 -0.03
N ILE A 68 -11.55 6.87 1.04
CA ILE A 68 -11.79 7.94 2.02
C ILE A 68 -11.78 9.32 1.33
N THR A 69 -10.86 9.54 0.38
CA THR A 69 -10.80 10.78 -0.41
C THR A 69 -12.07 10.99 -1.24
N ALA A 70 -12.59 9.93 -1.86
CA ALA A 70 -13.83 10.00 -2.62
C ALA A 70 -15.03 10.31 -1.70
N ASP A 71 -15.14 9.61 -0.58
CA ASP A 71 -16.20 9.80 0.42
C ASP A 71 -16.18 11.24 0.98
N LEU A 72 -14.98 11.78 1.25
CA LEU A 72 -14.77 13.16 1.71
C LEU A 72 -15.26 14.18 0.67
N TYR A 73 -14.91 13.99 -0.60
CA TYR A 73 -15.31 14.90 -1.67
C TYR A 73 -16.81 14.85 -1.96
N GLU A 74 -17.40 13.66 -1.94
CA GLU A 74 -18.85 13.50 -2.05
C GLU A 74 -19.57 14.21 -0.89
N CYS A 75 -19.07 14.05 0.34
CA CYS A 75 -19.61 14.70 1.52
C CYS A 75 -19.60 16.24 1.37
N VAL A 76 -18.47 16.85 1.04
CA VAL A 76 -18.37 18.32 0.92
C VAL A 76 -19.08 18.88 -0.31
N ASP A 77 -19.18 18.12 -1.40
CA ASP A 77 -19.99 18.54 -2.56
C ASP A 77 -21.48 18.52 -2.20
N GLY A 78 -21.91 17.56 -1.39
CA GLY A 78 -23.27 17.48 -0.84
C GLY A 78 -23.65 18.63 0.11
N ILE A 79 -22.66 19.36 0.65
CA ILE A 79 -22.86 20.53 1.51
C ILE A 79 -23.26 21.77 0.69
N ILE A 80 -22.78 21.89 -0.56
CA ILE A 80 -23.00 23.08 -1.40
C ILE A 80 -24.49 23.44 -1.52
N PRO A 81 -25.41 22.51 -1.85
CA PRO A 81 -26.84 22.81 -1.92
C PRO A 81 -27.42 23.30 -0.59
N LYS A 82 -26.89 22.84 0.55
CA LYS A 82 -27.36 23.28 1.89
C LYS A 82 -26.97 24.72 2.16
N LEU A 83 -25.73 25.07 1.82
CA LEU A 83 -25.25 26.45 1.89
C LEU A 83 -26.05 27.38 0.97
N ASP A 84 -26.45 26.92 -0.23
CA ASP A 84 -27.29 27.70 -1.14
C ASP A 84 -28.69 27.97 -0.59
N LEU A 85 -29.32 26.96 0.05
CA LEU A 85 -30.59 27.16 0.75
C LEU A 85 -30.45 28.19 1.88
N ILE A 86 -29.38 28.09 2.69
CA ILE A 86 -29.10 29.05 3.77
C ILE A 86 -28.95 30.47 3.22
N ALA A 87 -28.20 30.64 2.13
CA ALA A 87 -28.05 31.94 1.48
C ALA A 87 -29.40 32.50 0.99
N ALA A 88 -30.26 31.67 0.43
CA ALA A 88 -31.60 32.08 0.00
C ALA A 88 -32.47 32.53 1.17
N TYR A 89 -32.46 31.80 2.30
CA TYR A 89 -33.18 32.22 3.51
C TYR A 89 -32.63 33.54 4.07
N ALA A 90 -31.32 33.69 4.13
CA ALA A 90 -30.68 34.92 4.58
C ALA A 90 -31.07 36.12 3.69
N GLN A 91 -31.08 35.95 2.37
CA GLN A 91 -31.53 36.99 1.44
C GLN A 91 -32.98 37.39 1.67
N ARG A 92 -33.88 36.42 1.89
CA ARG A 92 -35.29 36.67 2.20
C ARG A 92 -35.50 37.36 3.55
N ALA A 93 -34.60 37.10 4.50
CA ALA A 93 -34.62 37.68 5.84
C ALA A 93 -33.83 39.00 5.94
N ASN A 94 -33.16 39.47 4.88
CA ASN A 94 -32.11 40.51 4.93
C ASN A 94 -32.47 41.79 5.70
N LYS A 95 -33.74 42.22 5.69
CA LYS A 95 -34.18 43.42 6.43
C LYS A 95 -34.37 43.20 7.95
N ALA A 96 -34.45 41.95 8.38
CA ALA A 96 -34.68 41.54 9.76
C ALA A 96 -33.44 40.86 10.39
N LEU A 97 -32.36 40.68 9.62
CA LEU A 97 -31.10 40.17 10.13
C LEU A 97 -30.31 41.29 10.85
N ASN A 98 -29.53 40.90 11.85
CA ASN A 98 -28.56 41.76 12.53
C ASN A 98 -27.33 42.07 11.67
N ILE A 99 -27.15 41.33 10.57
CA ILE A 99 -26.05 41.45 9.61
C ILE A 99 -26.61 41.45 8.19
N LYS A 100 -25.82 41.91 7.21
CA LYS A 100 -26.23 41.79 5.81
C LYS A 100 -26.25 40.31 5.40
N ALA A 101 -27.17 39.94 4.52
CA ALA A 101 -27.25 38.58 3.99
C ALA A 101 -25.96 38.13 3.29
N SER A 102 -25.17 39.05 2.73
CA SER A 102 -23.86 38.76 2.14
C SER A 102 -22.81 38.30 3.16
N ASP A 103 -22.99 38.69 4.42
CA ASP A 103 -21.99 38.55 5.49
C ASP A 103 -22.25 37.29 6.35
N ILE A 104 -23.28 36.51 6.01
CA ILE A 104 -23.58 35.20 6.62
C ILE A 104 -22.40 34.22 6.53
N GLY A 105 -21.51 34.36 5.52
CA GLY A 105 -20.29 33.56 5.38
C GLY A 105 -20.35 32.39 4.38
N VAL A 106 -21.53 32.16 3.76
CA VAL A 106 -21.75 31.07 2.79
C VAL A 106 -20.79 31.15 1.60
N LYS A 107 -20.54 32.34 1.06
CA LYS A 107 -19.67 32.53 -0.11
C LYS A 107 -18.25 32.06 0.17
N GLN A 108 -17.73 32.37 1.36
CA GLN A 108 -16.40 31.98 1.81
C GLN A 108 -16.33 30.46 2.04
N ALA A 109 -17.33 29.87 2.70
CA ALA A 109 -17.40 28.42 2.89
C ALA A 109 -17.41 27.66 1.54
N LYS A 110 -18.25 28.07 0.58
CA LYS A 110 -18.28 27.49 -0.77
C LYS A 110 -16.96 27.63 -1.51
N LYS A 111 -16.23 28.74 -1.31
CA LYS A 111 -14.92 28.96 -1.93
C LYS A 111 -13.90 27.92 -1.45
N GLU A 112 -13.89 27.61 -0.16
CA GLU A 112 -12.97 26.61 0.40
C GLU A 112 -13.32 25.19 -0.07
N ILE A 113 -14.61 24.83 -0.16
CA ILE A 113 -15.05 23.56 -0.75
C ILE A 113 -14.54 23.41 -2.19
N LYS A 114 -14.70 24.44 -3.03
CA LYS A 114 -14.22 24.43 -4.42
C LYS A 114 -12.71 24.27 -4.55
N ARG A 115 -11.96 24.72 -3.54
CA ARG A 115 -10.50 24.57 -3.47
C ARG A 115 -10.08 23.22 -2.87
N ARG A 116 -11.03 22.36 -2.47
CA ARG A 116 -10.80 21.14 -1.70
C ARG A 116 -10.02 21.40 -0.40
N ASN A 117 -10.17 22.61 0.16
CA ASN A 117 -9.54 23.00 1.43
C ASN A 117 -10.51 22.72 2.57
N ILE A 118 -10.41 21.53 3.16
CA ILE A 118 -11.36 21.05 4.16
C ILE A 118 -11.21 21.81 5.47
N GLU A 119 -9.98 22.06 5.91
CA GLU A 119 -9.69 22.84 7.12
C GLU A 119 -10.21 24.28 6.98
N GLY A 120 -9.99 24.87 5.81
CA GLY A 120 -10.54 26.18 5.46
C GLY A 120 -12.06 26.18 5.49
N TYR A 121 -12.69 25.15 4.93
CA TYR A 121 -14.14 24.98 4.98
C TYR A 121 -14.66 24.87 6.42
N CYS A 122 -14.08 23.99 7.25
CA CYS A 122 -14.46 23.78 8.64
C CYS A 122 -14.35 25.07 9.48
N LEU A 123 -13.37 25.93 9.19
CA LEU A 123 -13.28 27.25 9.81
C LEU A 123 -14.42 28.17 9.36
N LYS A 124 -14.73 28.20 8.07
CA LYS A 124 -15.75 29.11 7.51
C LYS A 124 -17.17 28.67 7.82
N VAL A 125 -17.45 27.37 7.93
CA VAL A 125 -18.80 26.89 8.27
C VAL A 125 -19.18 27.25 9.71
N LYS A 126 -18.24 27.28 10.65
CA LYS A 126 -18.49 27.76 12.03
C LYS A 126 -19.02 29.20 12.06
N VAL A 127 -18.52 30.06 11.17
CA VAL A 127 -19.03 31.44 11.03
C VAL A 127 -20.48 31.42 10.52
N VAL A 128 -20.78 30.55 9.56
CA VAL A 128 -22.16 30.37 9.05
C VAL A 128 -23.09 29.88 10.16
N GLU A 129 -22.70 28.85 10.91
CA GLU A 129 -23.47 28.30 12.02
C GLU A 129 -23.73 29.33 13.12
N GLN A 130 -22.70 30.09 13.50
CA GLN A 130 -22.83 31.17 14.48
C GLN A 130 -23.78 32.27 14.00
N ASN A 131 -23.66 32.69 12.75
CA ASN A 131 -24.54 33.71 12.17
C ASN A 131 -25.99 33.21 12.03
N ILE A 132 -26.21 31.92 11.75
CA ILE A 132 -27.55 31.31 11.79
C ILE A 132 -28.11 31.37 13.21
N ALA A 133 -27.34 30.93 14.22
CA ALA A 133 -27.78 30.93 15.60
C ALA A 133 -28.16 32.33 16.09
N ASN A 134 -27.33 33.34 15.76
CA ASN A 134 -27.55 34.73 16.14
C ASN A 134 -28.76 35.40 15.43
N ASN A 135 -29.28 34.79 14.36
CA ASN A 135 -30.38 35.34 13.57
C ASN A 135 -31.53 34.33 13.39
N LEU A 136 -31.62 33.33 14.28
CA LEU A 136 -32.48 32.17 14.09
C LEU A 136 -33.96 32.57 13.95
N GLU A 137 -34.46 33.49 14.78
CA GLU A 137 -35.84 33.93 14.74
C GLU A 137 -36.20 34.66 13.43
N ALA A 138 -35.31 35.53 12.95
CA ALA A 138 -35.49 36.22 11.67
C ALA A 138 -35.49 35.24 10.48
N LEU A 139 -34.66 34.19 10.54
CA LEU A 139 -34.61 33.13 9.53
C LEU A 139 -35.86 32.24 9.58
N LYS A 140 -36.31 31.83 10.77
CA LYS A 140 -37.52 31.03 10.99
C LYS A 140 -38.76 31.74 10.46
N ALA A 141 -38.87 33.05 10.64
CA ALA A 141 -39.96 33.86 10.09
C ALA A 141 -40.04 33.82 8.55
N LYS A 142 -38.99 33.37 7.87
CA LYS A 142 -38.94 33.17 6.41
C LYS A 142 -38.98 31.69 5.99
N GLY A 143 -39.25 30.79 6.92
CA GLY A 143 -39.41 29.35 6.66
C GLY A 143 -38.12 28.54 6.76
N TYR A 144 -37.07 29.08 7.40
CA TYR A 144 -35.90 28.28 7.76
C TYR A 144 -36.30 27.18 8.75
N LYS A 145 -35.82 25.96 8.51
CA LYS A 145 -36.02 24.81 9.40
C LYS A 145 -34.71 24.51 10.12
N GLU A 146 -34.77 24.30 11.44
CA GLU A 146 -33.60 23.94 12.24
C GLU A 146 -32.92 22.65 11.76
N SER A 147 -33.70 21.71 11.20
CA SER A 147 -33.17 20.48 10.61
C SER A 147 -32.19 20.73 9.45
N LEU A 148 -32.25 21.88 8.77
CA LEU A 148 -31.26 22.27 7.78
C LEU A 148 -29.93 22.64 8.44
N GLY A 149 -29.97 23.33 9.58
CA GLY A 149 -28.80 23.68 10.39
C GLY A 149 -28.15 22.45 11.00
N THR A 150 -28.94 21.57 11.61
CA THR A 150 -28.45 20.28 12.13
C THR A 150 -27.78 19.47 11.03
N LYS A 151 -28.42 19.34 9.87
CA LYS A 151 -27.84 18.61 8.73
C LYS A 151 -26.54 19.23 8.22
N LEU A 152 -26.41 20.56 8.21
CA LEU A 152 -25.16 21.22 7.87
C LEU A 152 -24.06 20.88 8.89
N ALA A 153 -24.37 20.95 10.17
CA ALA A 153 -23.43 20.65 11.25
C ALA A 153 -22.97 19.17 11.18
N ASP A 154 -23.90 18.24 11.02
CA ASP A 154 -23.61 16.80 10.91
C ASP A 154 -22.69 16.50 9.71
N MET A 155 -23.00 17.05 8.53
CA MET A 155 -22.16 16.88 7.33
C MET A 155 -20.79 17.54 7.49
N SER A 156 -20.72 18.68 8.19
CA SER A 156 -19.46 19.37 8.45
C SER A 156 -18.57 18.59 9.41
N GLN A 157 -19.18 17.98 10.43
CA GLN A 157 -18.49 17.09 11.35
C GLN A 157 -18.01 15.82 10.62
N GLN A 158 -18.86 15.20 9.81
CA GLN A 158 -18.48 14.05 8.99
C GLN A 158 -17.30 14.39 8.05
N ALA A 159 -17.29 15.56 7.41
CA ALA A 159 -16.18 15.99 6.57
C ALA A 159 -14.88 16.17 7.37
N TYR A 160 -14.96 16.70 8.59
CA TYR A 160 -13.82 16.82 9.49
C TYR A 160 -13.27 15.43 9.89
N ASP A 161 -14.14 14.51 10.27
CA ASP A 161 -13.76 13.16 10.70
C ASP A 161 -13.11 12.37 9.55
N LEU A 162 -13.66 12.49 8.33
CA LEU A 162 -13.07 11.89 7.12
C LEU A 162 -11.69 12.46 6.79
N ASN A 163 -11.49 13.78 6.97
CA ASN A 163 -10.18 14.41 6.79
C ASN A 163 -9.15 13.89 7.80
N LEU A 164 -9.55 13.75 9.07
CA LEU A 164 -8.68 13.21 10.12
C LEU A 164 -8.30 11.74 9.84
N LEU A 165 -9.28 10.93 9.43
CA LEU A 165 -9.07 9.53 9.06
C LEU A 165 -8.15 9.40 7.84
N GLN A 166 -8.28 10.28 6.85
CA GLN A 166 -7.39 10.32 5.69
C GLN A 166 -5.94 10.56 6.13
N GLU A 167 -5.70 11.55 6.99
CA GLU A 167 -4.37 11.87 7.52
C GLU A 167 -3.78 10.73 8.35
N GLU A 168 -4.60 10.06 9.16
CA GLU A 168 -4.19 8.85 9.88
C GLU A 168 -3.71 7.76 8.93
N LYS A 169 -4.48 7.44 7.90
CA LYS A 169 -4.11 6.42 6.90
C LYS A 169 -2.89 6.80 6.07
N ILE A 170 -2.71 8.08 5.77
CA ILE A 170 -1.49 8.57 5.12
C ILE A 170 -0.27 8.36 6.02
N ARG A 171 -0.38 8.62 7.33
CA ARG A 171 0.71 8.36 8.29
C ARG A 171 1.01 6.87 8.41
N GLU A 172 -0.01 6.03 8.57
CA GLU A 172 0.12 4.57 8.63
C GLU A 172 0.87 4.04 7.40
N LYS A 173 0.51 4.51 6.21
CA LYS A 173 1.21 4.15 4.97
C LYS A 173 2.67 4.58 4.96
N LYS A 174 2.98 5.81 5.40
CA LYS A 174 4.36 6.32 5.45
C LYS A 174 5.22 5.49 6.41
N GLU A 175 4.67 5.16 7.57
CA GLU A 175 5.32 4.33 8.57
C GLU A 175 5.58 2.91 8.04
N LEU A 176 4.58 2.28 7.41
CA LEU A 176 4.74 0.96 6.79
C LEU A 176 5.85 0.97 5.73
N VAL A 177 5.88 1.99 4.86
CA VAL A 177 6.92 2.11 3.82
C VAL A 177 8.31 2.27 4.44
N LEU A 178 8.42 3.09 5.49
CA LEU A 178 9.68 3.31 6.21
C LEU A 178 10.16 2.02 6.89
N ASN A 179 9.27 1.34 7.61
CA ASN A 179 9.57 0.09 8.30
C ASN A 179 10.01 -0.99 7.31
N ASN A 180 9.32 -1.12 6.17
CA ASN A 180 9.72 -2.04 5.11
C ASN A 180 11.12 -1.70 4.57
N HIS A 181 11.43 -0.42 4.36
CA HIS A 181 12.77 0.00 3.91
C HIS A 181 13.87 -0.34 4.89
N ILE A 182 13.62 -0.19 6.20
CA ILE A 182 14.59 -0.57 7.24
C ILE A 182 14.93 -2.06 7.14
N GLU A 183 13.94 -2.91 6.90
CA GLU A 183 14.16 -4.35 6.76
C GLU A 183 14.91 -4.74 5.47
N PHE A 184 14.65 -4.03 4.37
CA PHE A 184 15.45 -4.17 3.14
C PHE A 184 16.91 -3.73 3.36
N ASP A 185 17.14 -2.62 4.06
CA ASP A 185 18.48 -2.12 4.36
C ASP A 185 19.27 -3.09 5.26
N LYS A 186 18.62 -3.69 6.26
CA LYS A 186 19.21 -4.76 7.09
C LYS A 186 19.64 -5.95 6.24
N LEU A 187 18.73 -6.46 5.40
CA LEU A 187 19.06 -7.56 4.48
C LEU A 187 20.25 -7.18 3.60
N TRP A 188 20.21 -6.00 3.00
CA TRP A 188 21.28 -5.53 2.11
C TRP A 188 22.65 -5.47 2.80
N ASN A 189 22.71 -5.06 4.07
CA ASN A 189 23.96 -5.03 4.82
C ASN A 189 24.53 -6.44 5.02
N LEU A 190 23.69 -7.42 5.39
CA LEU A 190 24.10 -8.82 5.50
C LEU A 190 24.60 -9.39 4.16
N LEU A 191 23.88 -9.12 3.07
CA LEU A 191 24.28 -9.57 1.73
C LEU A 191 25.57 -8.90 1.25
N SER A 192 25.75 -7.61 1.58
CA SER A 192 26.96 -6.86 1.24
C SER A 192 28.18 -7.38 1.98
N ASP A 193 28.01 -7.76 3.25
CA ASP A 193 29.07 -8.40 4.04
C ASP A 193 29.44 -9.76 3.44
N LEU A 194 28.46 -10.64 3.25
CA LEU A 194 28.66 -11.95 2.63
C LEU A 194 29.36 -11.88 1.26
N SER A 195 28.93 -10.96 0.40
CA SER A 195 29.53 -10.78 -0.92
C SER A 195 31.00 -10.32 -0.84
N LYS A 196 31.30 -9.35 0.04
CA LYS A 196 32.68 -8.83 0.20
C LYS A 196 33.59 -9.88 0.81
N THR A 197 33.15 -10.51 1.89
CA THR A 197 33.93 -11.53 2.61
C THR A 197 34.11 -12.77 1.75
N GLY A 198 33.05 -13.30 1.13
CA GLY A 198 33.16 -14.45 0.23
C GLY A 198 34.10 -14.20 -0.95
N LYS A 199 34.04 -13.02 -1.56
CA LYS A 199 34.98 -12.65 -2.63
C LYS A 199 36.45 -12.66 -2.15
N LEU A 200 36.71 -12.18 -0.94
CA LEU A 200 38.04 -12.14 -0.34
C LEU A 200 38.57 -13.55 -0.03
N LEU A 201 37.76 -14.37 0.63
CA LEU A 201 38.13 -15.72 1.05
C LEU A 201 38.35 -16.65 -0.14
N MET A 202 37.50 -16.53 -1.16
CA MET A 202 37.58 -17.37 -2.35
C MET A 202 38.60 -16.89 -3.37
N LYS A 203 39.47 -15.90 -3.07
CA LYS A 203 40.37 -15.30 -4.05
C LYS A 203 41.32 -16.31 -4.74
N ALA A 204 41.66 -17.42 -4.08
CA ALA A 204 42.46 -18.49 -4.65
C ALA A 204 41.70 -19.31 -5.71
N ASP A 205 40.37 -19.43 -5.58
CA ASP A 205 39.48 -20.06 -6.53
C ASP A 205 38.70 -18.99 -7.30
N LYS A 206 39.21 -18.66 -8.50
CA LYS A 206 38.63 -17.60 -9.33
C LYS A 206 37.14 -17.81 -9.60
N GLN A 207 36.70 -19.06 -9.79
CA GLN A 207 35.30 -19.35 -10.09
C GLN A 207 34.42 -19.06 -8.87
N LYS A 208 34.82 -19.55 -7.69
CA LYS A 208 34.09 -19.26 -6.45
C LYS A 208 34.12 -17.78 -6.08
N SER A 209 35.23 -17.07 -6.32
CA SER A 209 35.30 -15.62 -6.08
C SER A 209 34.33 -14.84 -6.96
N GLU A 210 34.18 -15.23 -8.23
CA GLU A 210 33.22 -14.61 -9.15
C GLU A 210 31.77 -14.88 -8.75
N ASP A 211 31.45 -16.05 -8.21
CA ASP A 211 30.11 -16.41 -7.71
C ASP A 211 29.60 -15.38 -6.66
N TYR A 212 30.48 -14.90 -5.77
CA TYR A 212 30.14 -13.92 -4.74
C TYR A 212 30.01 -12.48 -5.27
N MET A 213 30.35 -12.20 -6.53
CA MET A 213 30.24 -10.83 -7.06
C MET A 213 28.79 -10.48 -7.40
N PHE A 214 28.31 -9.34 -6.91
CA PHE A 214 26.97 -8.84 -7.27
C PHE A 214 26.74 -8.69 -8.78
N THR A 215 27.78 -8.41 -9.58
CA THR A 215 27.70 -8.40 -11.05
C THR A 215 27.44 -9.78 -11.66
N HIS A 216 27.85 -10.85 -10.99
CA HIS A 216 27.54 -12.23 -11.39
C HIS A 216 26.13 -12.60 -10.90
N ILE A 217 25.83 -12.33 -9.63
CA ILE A 217 24.53 -12.66 -9.02
C ILE A 217 23.37 -11.97 -9.74
N ILE A 218 23.52 -10.70 -10.13
CA ILE A 218 22.49 -9.99 -10.91
C ILE A 218 22.21 -10.65 -12.26
N LYS A 219 23.22 -11.25 -12.89
CA LYS A 219 23.02 -12.04 -14.12
C LYS A 219 22.27 -13.32 -13.82
N LEU A 220 22.54 -13.98 -12.69
CA LEU A 220 21.80 -15.18 -12.28
C LEU A 220 20.33 -14.88 -12.04
N VAL A 221 20.02 -13.81 -11.30
CA VAL A 221 18.65 -13.41 -10.97
C VAL A 221 17.85 -12.98 -12.21
N ARG A 222 18.50 -12.32 -13.17
CA ARG A 222 17.85 -11.79 -14.37
C ARG A 222 17.98 -12.67 -15.61
N LYS A 223 18.60 -13.85 -15.51
CA LYS A 223 18.64 -14.81 -16.62
C LYS A 223 17.19 -15.12 -17.03
N PRO A 224 16.81 -15.00 -18.31
CA PRO A 224 15.51 -15.47 -18.75
C PRO A 224 15.44 -16.96 -18.45
N LYS A 225 14.48 -17.37 -17.60
CA LYS A 225 14.19 -18.79 -17.42
C LYS A 225 13.76 -19.31 -18.79
N ALA A 226 14.52 -20.23 -19.37
CA ALA A 226 14.08 -20.93 -20.56
C ALA A 226 12.69 -21.53 -20.27
N PRO A 227 11.72 -21.47 -21.20
CA PRO A 227 10.45 -22.13 -20.99
C PRO A 227 10.75 -23.60 -20.73
N VAL A 228 10.26 -24.11 -19.60
CA VAL A 228 10.33 -25.54 -19.28
C VAL A 228 9.49 -26.24 -20.34
N VAL A 229 10.12 -26.71 -21.40
CA VAL A 229 9.51 -27.67 -22.33
C VAL A 229 9.37 -28.95 -21.52
N ILE A 230 8.22 -29.12 -20.89
CA ILE A 230 7.78 -30.41 -20.37
C ILE A 230 7.64 -31.30 -21.61
N LYS A 231 8.68 -32.07 -21.92
CA LYS A 231 8.57 -33.18 -22.87
C LYS A 231 7.73 -34.26 -22.18
N THR A 232 6.40 -34.16 -22.29
CA THR A 232 5.54 -35.31 -22.03
C THR A 232 5.90 -36.38 -23.06
N LYS A 233 6.50 -37.47 -22.60
CA LYS A 233 6.61 -38.69 -23.42
C LYS A 233 5.17 -39.12 -23.75
N PRO A 234 4.82 -39.42 -25.01
CA PRO A 234 3.52 -39.99 -25.32
C PRO A 234 3.43 -41.37 -24.67
N VAL A 235 2.40 -41.58 -23.86
CA VAL A 235 1.98 -42.89 -23.38
C VAL A 235 1.50 -43.69 -24.61
N PRO A 236 1.95 -44.94 -24.81
CA PRO A 236 1.45 -45.75 -25.91
C PRO A 236 -0.03 -46.07 -25.67
N VAL A 237 -0.86 -45.73 -26.66
CA VAL A 237 -2.27 -46.10 -26.73
C VAL A 237 -2.34 -47.63 -26.85
N ILE A 238 -2.99 -48.28 -25.89
CA ILE A 238 -3.30 -49.70 -25.96
C ILE A 238 -4.47 -49.84 -26.95
N GLU A 239 -4.24 -50.59 -28.03
CA GLU A 239 -5.23 -50.93 -29.05
C GLU A 239 -6.38 -51.80 -28.49
N ASP A 240 -7.54 -51.61 -29.09
CA ASP A 240 -8.84 -52.18 -28.76
C ASP A 240 -8.84 -53.70 -28.53
N VAL A 241 -9.39 -54.12 -27.39
CA VAL A 241 -9.83 -55.52 -27.20
C VAL A 241 -11.16 -55.67 -27.93
N LYS A 242 -11.11 -56.38 -29.07
CA LYS A 242 -12.29 -56.90 -29.76
C LYS A 242 -13.04 -57.86 -28.84
N GLU A 243 -14.31 -57.57 -28.66
CA GLU A 243 -15.32 -58.44 -28.08
C GLU A 243 -15.58 -59.60 -29.07
N GLU A 244 -15.14 -60.82 -28.73
CA GLU A 244 -15.48 -62.05 -29.46
C GLU A 244 -16.41 -62.92 -28.64
N ALA A 245 -17.45 -63.40 -29.33
CA ALA A 245 -18.64 -64.04 -28.82
C ALA A 245 -18.39 -65.42 -28.20
N VAL A 246 -19.12 -65.71 -27.13
CA VAL A 246 -19.23 -67.04 -26.53
C VAL A 246 -20.15 -67.90 -27.39
N ALA A 247 -19.58 -68.91 -28.04
CA ALA A 247 -20.33 -70.01 -28.64
C ALA A 247 -20.28 -71.23 -27.72
N GLU A 248 -21.47 -71.72 -27.41
CA GLU A 248 -21.85 -72.90 -26.65
C GLU A 248 -21.59 -74.16 -27.50
N GLU A 249 -20.87 -75.18 -27.00
CA GLU A 249 -21.12 -76.58 -27.39
C GLU A 249 -20.51 -77.60 -26.39
N THR A 250 -21.44 -78.29 -25.72
CA THR A 250 -21.49 -79.73 -25.38
C THR A 250 -20.19 -80.53 -25.16
N VAL A 251 -20.09 -81.15 -23.98
CA VAL A 251 -19.26 -82.35 -23.74
C VAL A 251 -20.20 -83.55 -23.55
N SER A 252 -19.82 -84.66 -24.19
CA SER A 252 -20.44 -85.99 -24.16
C SER A 252 -20.47 -86.63 -22.77
#